data_AF-D8JWB6-F1
#
_entry.id   AF-D8JWB6-F1
#
_cell.length_a   1.000
_cell.length_b   1.000
_cell.length_c   1.000
_cell.angle_alpha   90.00
_cell.angle_beta   90.00
_cell.angle_gamma   90.00
#
_symmetry.space_group_name_H-M   'P 1'
#
loop_
_entity.id
_entity.type
_entity.pdbx_description
1 polymer ?
#
loop_
_entity_poly.entity_id
_entity_poly.type
_entity_poly.pdbx_seq_one_letter_code
_entity_poly.pdbx_strand_id
1 'polypeptide(L)'
;MLAGVSEAIRSVVRLGWVEGLELPPRLKISQWADEHRHIAAGTGPEPGHWNTDRTPFAREPMDAACDPDVEIIVLEWSSQVGKTEVLLNAACYYIDQDPSPQMFVLPDLNLAESFSTNRFSPTVEASPRLLERIGRARSRDSDQKKLEKSYAGGDIVFAGANSASSLASRPRRIVIFDEIDKYKASIGNDGDPIKQGFQRTQNFWNRKKFLASTPTIEGASAIDAWFLRSDQRYFEVPCPHCGLFQALEWESVKWDKGKPETARYHCGHTDEKTGEIVGCGEPWDQRQVLLAVRKGLWKARAPFNGVAGFKIWAIYSPWVSMADLVKEWEDCEGKPAEEQTFWNLKLGRVYNPSKKAKTTPQELFDRREDYGPSSNGYVIPDEVLAITAGVDVQADRFECQYIGWAAGDEKFVLDHVIHYDDPTAPGAFERMEQALLFREFDLENGETLAVESVAIDAGNWFQVVMEFVRASRAAFKPYYATKGKDGAGRQLMRESESKFKLGAKLHLIGVDDGKTMLYHELAVVPDEKAGIQRYRVHFPKHLELKYFEQLVSETLKIDYRKGRPVRVWMPPAGGKRNEALDTFIYAMAARAPLAIDYDQRRADRQGTARKVDGALIASFFKR
;
A
#
# COMPACT_ATOMS: atom_id res chain seq x y z
N MET A 1 -36.26 15.42 -68.51
CA MET A 1 -36.32 15.17 -67.05
C MET A 1 -36.02 13.73 -66.67
N LEU A 2 -36.68 12.72 -67.24
CA LEU A 2 -36.46 11.29 -66.86
C LEU A 2 -35.03 10.76 -67.08
N ALA A 3 -34.31 11.21 -68.12
CA ALA A 3 -32.92 10.80 -68.37
C ALA A 3 -31.94 11.30 -67.29
N GLY A 4 -32.12 12.53 -66.79
CA GLY A 4 -31.25 13.10 -65.74
C GLY A 4 -31.46 12.46 -64.35
N VAL A 5 -32.66 11.95 -64.07
CA VAL A 5 -32.95 11.19 -62.84
C VAL A 5 -32.25 9.83 -62.87
N SER A 6 -32.16 9.18 -64.05
CA SER A 6 -31.45 7.90 -64.21
C SER A 6 -29.93 8.04 -64.00
N GLU A 7 -29.34 9.13 -64.47
CA GLU A 7 -27.90 9.40 -64.32
C GLU A 7 -27.54 9.75 -62.87
N ALA A 8 -28.38 10.52 -62.18
CA ALA A 8 -28.23 10.82 -60.76
C ALA A 8 -28.29 9.54 -59.89
N ILE A 9 -29.24 8.63 -60.17
CA ILE A 9 -29.34 7.35 -59.45
C ILE A 9 -28.12 6.47 -59.70
N ARG A 10 -27.64 6.37 -60.95
CA ARG A 10 -26.42 5.62 -61.29
C ARG A 10 -25.18 6.20 -60.62
N SER A 11 -25.09 7.53 -60.54
CA SER A 11 -24.04 8.24 -59.82
C SER A 11 -24.03 7.89 -58.34
N VAL A 12 -25.18 7.97 -57.66
CA VAL A 12 -25.31 7.63 -56.23
C VAL A 12 -24.97 6.16 -55.97
N VAL A 13 -25.46 5.24 -56.80
CA VAL A 13 -25.14 3.81 -56.69
C VAL A 13 -23.63 3.59 -56.89
N ARG A 14 -23.03 4.19 -57.92
CA ARG A 14 -21.59 4.08 -58.18
C ARG A 14 -20.75 4.65 -57.03
N LEU A 15 -21.12 5.79 -56.48
CA LEU A 15 -20.46 6.37 -55.30
C LEU A 15 -20.57 5.44 -54.10
N GLY A 16 -21.74 4.88 -53.83
CA GLY A 16 -21.92 3.90 -52.74
C GLY A 16 -21.12 2.61 -52.95
N TRP A 17 -20.93 2.16 -54.20
CA TRP A 17 -20.05 1.03 -54.51
C TRP A 17 -18.57 1.38 -54.37
N VAL A 18 -18.14 2.56 -54.80
CA VAL A 18 -16.75 3.03 -54.63
C VAL A 18 -16.44 3.16 -53.15
N GLU A 19 -17.30 3.82 -52.39
CA GLU A 19 -17.19 3.97 -50.94
C GLU A 19 -17.22 2.62 -50.20
N GLY A 20 -18.03 1.66 -50.67
CA GLY A 20 -18.08 0.31 -50.11
C GLY A 20 -16.92 -0.61 -50.50
N LEU A 21 -16.20 -0.32 -51.59
CA LEU A 21 -15.04 -1.09 -52.08
C LEU A 21 -13.70 -0.44 -51.72
N GLU A 22 -13.71 0.84 -51.35
CA GLU A 22 -12.54 1.56 -50.87
C GLU A 22 -12.25 1.09 -49.44
N LEU A 23 -11.18 0.30 -49.29
CA LEU A 23 -10.74 -0.15 -47.98
C LEU A 23 -10.30 1.07 -47.17
N PRO A 24 -10.89 1.35 -46.00
CA PRO A 24 -10.44 2.45 -45.17
C PRO A 24 -8.95 2.26 -44.81
N PRO A 25 -8.21 3.37 -44.65
CA PRO A 25 -6.80 3.29 -44.29
C PRO A 25 -6.64 2.50 -42.98
N ARG A 26 -5.71 1.55 -42.97
CA ARG A 26 -5.38 0.76 -41.77
C ARG A 26 -4.57 1.62 -40.81
N LEU A 27 -5.27 2.45 -40.05
CA LEU A 27 -4.68 3.24 -38.97
C LEU A 27 -4.33 2.32 -37.79
N LYS A 28 -3.25 2.63 -37.08
CA LYS A 28 -3.04 2.12 -35.73
C LYS A 28 -3.93 2.88 -34.74
N ILE A 29 -4.10 2.36 -33.53
CA ILE A 29 -4.97 2.97 -32.51
C ILE A 29 -4.52 4.40 -32.18
N SER A 30 -3.21 4.65 -32.04
CA SER A 30 -2.69 6.00 -31.78
C SER A 30 -2.99 6.97 -32.92
N GLN A 31 -2.78 6.54 -34.17
CA GLN A 31 -3.06 7.34 -35.36
C GLN A 31 -4.54 7.65 -35.50
N TRP A 32 -5.40 6.66 -35.27
CA TRP A 32 -6.84 6.86 -35.24
C TRP A 32 -7.26 7.88 -34.18
N ALA A 33 -6.67 7.80 -32.98
CA ALA A 33 -6.95 8.74 -31.92
C ALA A 33 -6.50 10.16 -32.31
N ASP A 34 -5.30 10.30 -32.88
CA ASP A 34 -4.75 11.56 -33.40
C ASP A 34 -5.48 12.10 -34.65
N GLU A 35 -6.39 11.35 -35.28
CA GLU A 35 -7.18 11.84 -36.42
C GLU A 35 -8.65 12.11 -36.05
N HIS A 36 -9.20 11.39 -35.07
CA HIS A 36 -10.65 11.32 -34.88
C HIS A 36 -11.14 11.43 -33.43
N ARG A 37 -10.26 11.23 -32.44
CA ARG A 37 -10.68 11.26 -31.02
C ARG A 37 -10.77 12.70 -30.52
N HIS A 38 -11.90 13.02 -29.89
CA HIS A 38 -12.06 14.23 -29.11
C HIS A 38 -12.29 13.92 -27.62
N ILE A 39 -11.61 14.65 -26.75
CA ILE A 39 -11.81 14.66 -25.31
C ILE A 39 -12.93 15.65 -24.99
N ALA A 40 -14.02 15.13 -24.41
CA ALA A 40 -15.17 15.94 -24.04
C ALA A 40 -14.85 16.91 -22.89
N ALA A 41 -15.46 18.10 -22.92
CA ALA A 41 -15.33 19.08 -21.85
C ALA A 41 -15.74 18.49 -20.48
N GLY A 42 -14.95 18.76 -19.44
CA GLY A 42 -15.19 18.26 -18.08
C GLY A 42 -14.77 16.81 -17.82
N THR A 43 -14.27 16.08 -18.82
CA THR A 43 -13.79 14.70 -18.64
C THR A 43 -12.28 14.60 -18.43
N GLY A 44 -11.51 15.64 -18.76
CA GLY A 44 -10.07 15.67 -18.61
C GLY A 44 -9.49 17.08 -18.54
N PRO A 45 -8.18 17.21 -18.30
CA PRO A 45 -7.53 18.51 -18.14
C PRO A 45 -7.42 19.30 -19.45
N GLU A 46 -7.38 18.61 -20.60
CA GLU A 46 -7.19 19.20 -21.93
C GLU A 46 -8.33 18.76 -22.87
N PRO A 47 -9.50 19.42 -22.85
CA PRO A 47 -10.60 19.10 -23.76
C PRO A 47 -10.26 19.53 -25.19
N GLY A 48 -10.85 18.85 -26.17
CA GLY A 48 -10.62 19.10 -27.59
C GLY A 48 -10.05 17.90 -28.31
N HIS A 49 -9.34 18.14 -29.40
CA HIS A 49 -8.78 17.07 -30.22
C HIS A 49 -7.65 16.34 -29.49
N TRP A 50 -7.69 15.01 -29.48
CA TRP A 50 -6.66 14.17 -28.85
C TRP A 50 -5.30 14.42 -29.48
N ASN A 51 -4.23 14.35 -28.68
CA ASN A 51 -2.87 14.46 -29.17
C ASN A 51 -1.94 13.54 -28.40
N THR A 52 -1.51 12.46 -29.03
CA THR A 52 -0.61 11.45 -28.46
C THR A 52 0.77 12.03 -28.11
N ASP A 53 1.23 13.10 -28.76
CA ASP A 53 2.50 13.75 -28.39
C ASP A 53 2.46 14.46 -27.04
N ARG A 54 1.27 14.66 -26.45
CA ARG A 54 1.14 15.10 -25.05
C ARG A 54 1.57 14.01 -24.08
N THR A 55 1.31 12.75 -24.42
CA THR A 55 1.67 11.56 -23.64
C THR A 55 2.34 10.50 -24.54
N PRO A 56 3.57 10.74 -25.02
CA PRO A 56 4.22 9.88 -26.02
C PRO A 56 4.31 8.40 -25.61
N PHE A 57 4.45 8.14 -24.31
CA PHE A 57 4.44 6.80 -23.72
C PHE A 57 3.15 6.02 -23.95
N ALA A 58 2.03 6.69 -24.26
CA ALA A 58 0.74 6.06 -24.55
C ALA A 58 0.66 5.45 -25.96
N ARG A 59 1.55 5.83 -26.88
CA ARG A 59 1.52 5.41 -28.29
C ARG A 59 1.66 3.90 -28.46
N GLU A 60 2.75 3.34 -27.95
CA GLU A 60 3.05 1.91 -28.13
C GLU A 60 2.06 0.98 -27.43
N PRO A 61 1.59 1.24 -26.20
CA PRO A 61 0.53 0.44 -25.59
C PRO A 61 -0.77 0.41 -26.41
N MET A 62 -1.13 1.53 -27.06
CA MET A 62 -2.27 1.58 -27.98
C MET A 62 -2.00 0.74 -29.24
N ASP A 63 -0.83 0.93 -29.85
CA ASP A 63 -0.48 0.30 -31.12
C ASP A 63 -0.15 -1.20 -31.00
N ALA A 64 0.28 -1.65 -29.82
CA ALA A 64 0.52 -3.07 -29.53
C ALA A 64 -0.75 -3.91 -29.74
N ALA A 65 -1.93 -3.32 -29.59
CA ALA A 65 -3.18 -4.01 -29.87
C ALA A 65 -3.39 -4.32 -31.35
N CYS A 66 -2.73 -3.61 -32.26
CA CYS A 66 -2.77 -3.87 -33.70
C CYS A 66 -1.79 -4.99 -34.13
N ASP A 67 -0.83 -5.37 -33.28
CA ASP A 67 0.13 -6.43 -33.56
C ASP A 67 -0.53 -7.81 -33.37
N PRO A 68 -0.62 -8.68 -34.39
CA PRO A 68 -1.26 -9.99 -34.27
C PRO A 68 -0.63 -10.90 -33.21
N ASP A 69 0.66 -10.73 -32.89
CA ASP A 69 1.38 -11.58 -31.94
C ASP A 69 1.10 -11.17 -30.48
N VAL A 70 0.58 -9.97 -30.24
CA VAL A 70 0.24 -9.45 -28.90
C VAL A 70 -1.22 -9.78 -28.57
N GLU A 71 -1.46 -10.76 -27.70
CA GLU A 71 -2.82 -11.07 -27.25
C GLU A 71 -3.26 -10.22 -26.04
N ILE A 72 -2.31 -9.95 -25.13
CA ILE A 72 -2.57 -9.30 -23.84
C ILE A 72 -1.69 -8.06 -23.69
N ILE A 73 -2.31 -6.94 -23.33
CA ILE A 73 -1.67 -5.66 -23.05
C ILE A 73 -1.86 -5.34 -21.57
N VAL A 74 -0.76 -5.15 -20.84
CA VAL A 74 -0.75 -4.88 -19.39
C VAL A 74 -0.24 -3.47 -19.13
N LEU A 75 -1.00 -2.64 -18.42
CA LEU A 75 -0.67 -1.27 -18.04
C LEU A 75 -0.54 -1.17 -16.51
N GLU A 76 0.67 -1.37 -15.99
CA GLU A 76 0.99 -1.15 -14.57
C GLU A 76 1.46 0.30 -14.39
N TRP A 77 0.51 1.22 -14.30
CA TRP A 77 0.78 2.67 -14.34
C TRP A 77 0.36 3.32 -13.02
N SER A 78 1.07 4.39 -12.63
CA SER A 78 0.65 5.23 -11.52
C SER A 78 -0.74 5.86 -11.78
N SER A 79 -1.33 6.45 -10.74
CA SER A 79 -2.60 7.14 -10.87
C SER A 79 -2.46 8.40 -11.74
N GLN A 80 -3.53 8.76 -12.46
CA GLN A 80 -3.65 10.02 -13.23
C GLN A 80 -2.59 10.27 -14.32
N VAL A 81 -2.03 9.23 -14.93
CA VAL A 81 -1.10 9.36 -16.09
C VAL A 81 -1.74 8.97 -17.44
N GLY A 82 -3.07 8.87 -17.50
CA GLY A 82 -3.80 8.65 -18.76
C GLY A 82 -4.08 7.19 -19.14
N LYS A 83 -3.91 6.23 -18.21
CA LYS A 83 -4.20 4.79 -18.46
C LYS A 83 -5.61 4.54 -19.00
N THR A 84 -6.63 5.16 -18.40
CA THR A 84 -8.03 5.00 -18.84
C THR A 84 -8.28 5.61 -20.22
N GLU A 85 -7.53 6.64 -20.62
CA GLU A 85 -7.65 7.20 -21.97
C GLU A 85 -7.06 6.28 -23.04
N VAL A 86 -5.98 5.55 -22.74
CA VAL A 86 -5.47 4.47 -23.60
C VAL A 86 -6.54 3.40 -23.81
N LEU A 87 -7.21 2.99 -22.73
CA LEU A 87 -8.30 2.01 -22.79
C LEU A 87 -9.50 2.52 -23.59
N LEU A 88 -9.88 3.80 -23.43
CA LEU A 88 -10.95 4.42 -24.20
C LEU A 88 -10.59 4.53 -25.68
N ASN A 89 -9.37 4.94 -26.02
CA ASN A 89 -8.89 4.97 -27.41
C ASN A 89 -8.98 3.59 -28.06
N ALA A 90 -8.56 2.54 -27.35
CA ALA A 90 -8.70 1.17 -27.84
C ALA A 90 -10.17 0.80 -28.06
N ALA A 91 -11.04 1.08 -27.07
CA ALA A 91 -12.46 0.80 -27.19
C ALA A 91 -13.08 1.50 -28.41
N CYS A 92 -12.80 2.79 -28.59
CA CYS A 92 -13.32 3.60 -29.68
C CYS A 92 -12.77 3.17 -31.05
N TYR A 93 -11.50 2.80 -31.14
CA TYR A 93 -10.91 2.24 -32.36
C TYR A 93 -11.67 0.98 -32.83
N TYR A 94 -11.99 0.06 -31.90
CA TYR A 94 -12.73 -1.17 -32.19
C TYR A 94 -14.25 -0.98 -32.38
N ILE A 95 -14.75 0.26 -32.31
CA ILE A 95 -16.12 0.62 -32.73
C ILE A 95 -16.13 0.98 -34.21
N ASP A 96 -15.00 1.46 -34.73
CA ASP A 96 -15.00 2.29 -35.91
C ASP A 96 -14.07 1.80 -37.02
N GLN A 97 -12.81 1.50 -36.70
CA GLN A 97 -11.83 0.95 -37.66
C GLN A 97 -11.92 -0.57 -37.77
N ASP A 98 -12.13 -1.27 -36.65
CA ASP A 98 -12.28 -2.72 -36.60
C ASP A 98 -13.48 -3.13 -35.72
N PRO A 99 -14.72 -2.83 -36.18
CA PRO A 99 -15.95 -3.06 -35.41
C PRO A 99 -16.07 -4.48 -34.87
N SER A 100 -16.27 -4.62 -33.57
CA SER A 100 -16.35 -5.95 -32.93
C SER A 100 -17.13 -5.97 -31.61
N PRO A 101 -17.53 -7.14 -31.10
CA PRO A 101 -18.14 -7.25 -29.78
C PRO A 101 -17.09 -7.04 -28.67
N GLN A 102 -17.32 -6.04 -27.83
CA GLN A 102 -16.41 -5.57 -26.78
C GLN A 102 -17.03 -5.69 -25.38
N MET A 103 -16.17 -5.84 -24.38
CA MET A 103 -16.56 -5.74 -22.97
C MET A 103 -15.55 -4.88 -22.22
N PHE A 104 -16.06 -3.86 -21.52
CA PHE A 104 -15.28 -2.97 -20.68
C PHE A 104 -15.65 -3.23 -19.21
N VAL A 105 -14.71 -3.75 -18.44
CA VAL A 105 -14.91 -4.21 -17.07
C VAL A 105 -14.32 -3.19 -16.10
N LEU A 106 -15.13 -2.80 -15.11
CA LEU A 106 -14.75 -1.92 -14.01
C LEU A 106 -14.94 -2.65 -12.66
N PRO A 107 -14.41 -2.14 -11.53
CA PRO A 107 -14.45 -2.85 -10.25
C PRO A 107 -15.86 -3.24 -9.78
N ASP A 108 -16.85 -2.40 -10.05
CA ASP A 108 -18.26 -2.69 -9.75
C ASP A 108 -19.22 -2.12 -10.81
N LEU A 109 -20.48 -2.57 -10.73
CA LEU A 109 -21.53 -2.21 -11.68
C LEU A 109 -21.92 -0.72 -11.63
N ASN A 110 -21.86 -0.08 -10.46
CA ASN A 110 -22.21 1.34 -10.31
C ASN A 110 -21.14 2.22 -10.96
N LEU A 111 -19.87 1.88 -10.78
CA LEU A 111 -18.74 2.49 -11.48
C LEU A 111 -18.89 2.29 -13.00
N ALA A 112 -19.34 1.12 -13.45
CA ALA A 112 -19.55 0.86 -14.86
C ALA A 112 -20.67 1.73 -15.48
N GLU A 113 -21.80 1.87 -14.78
CA GLU A 113 -22.90 2.75 -15.23
C GLU A 113 -22.46 4.21 -15.25
N SER A 114 -21.77 4.66 -14.20
CA SER A 114 -21.23 6.01 -14.11
C SER A 114 -20.20 6.30 -15.20
N PHE A 115 -19.29 5.36 -15.47
CA PHE A 115 -18.28 5.50 -16.52
C PHE A 115 -18.92 5.59 -17.91
N SER A 116 -19.86 4.70 -18.22
CA SER A 116 -20.57 4.72 -19.49
C SER A 116 -21.30 6.05 -19.72
N THR A 117 -21.95 6.58 -18.68
CA THR A 117 -22.76 7.80 -18.77
C THR A 117 -21.91 9.06 -18.78
N ASN A 118 -20.89 9.13 -17.93
CA ASN A 118 -20.15 10.36 -17.65
C ASN A 118 -18.81 10.47 -18.39
N ARG A 119 -18.30 9.38 -18.98
CA ARG A 119 -17.02 9.35 -19.71
C ARG A 119 -17.16 8.88 -21.14
N PHE A 120 -17.73 7.69 -21.33
CA PHE A 120 -17.82 7.08 -22.65
C PHE A 120 -18.83 7.81 -23.55
N SER A 121 -20.06 8.03 -23.08
CA SER A 121 -21.09 8.70 -23.89
C SER A 121 -20.69 10.13 -24.30
N PRO A 122 -20.12 10.98 -23.42
CA PRO A 122 -19.57 12.28 -23.82
C PRO A 122 -18.43 12.18 -24.83
N THR A 123 -17.56 11.17 -24.71
CA THR A 123 -16.50 10.92 -25.69
C THR A 123 -17.06 10.63 -27.08
N VAL A 124 -18.12 9.80 -27.16
CA VAL A 124 -18.81 9.49 -28.41
C VAL A 124 -19.46 10.74 -28.99
N GLU A 125 -20.15 11.54 -28.17
CA GLU A 125 -20.81 12.77 -28.61
C GLU A 125 -19.83 13.83 -29.10
N ALA A 126 -18.65 13.92 -28.49
CA ALA A 126 -17.61 14.87 -28.88
C ALA A 126 -16.86 14.45 -30.16
N SER A 127 -16.85 13.16 -30.51
CA SER A 127 -16.08 12.62 -31.63
C SER A 127 -17.01 12.31 -32.82
N PRO A 128 -17.02 13.12 -33.91
CA PRO A 128 -18.02 13.01 -34.98
C PRO A 128 -18.14 11.62 -35.60
N ARG A 129 -16.99 10.96 -35.83
CA ARG A 129 -16.94 9.65 -36.46
C ARG A 129 -17.55 8.54 -35.56
N LEU A 130 -17.35 8.62 -34.24
CA LEU A 130 -18.00 7.71 -33.29
C LEU A 130 -19.50 7.97 -33.19
N LEU A 131 -19.89 9.24 -33.22
CA LEU A 131 -21.30 9.63 -33.19
C LEU A 131 -22.06 9.11 -34.41
N GLU A 132 -21.42 9.06 -35.57
CA GLU A 132 -21.97 8.45 -36.78
C GLU A 132 -22.16 6.93 -36.63
N ARG A 133 -21.20 6.23 -36.03
CA ARG A 133 -21.25 4.77 -35.83
C ARG A 133 -22.28 4.31 -34.81
N ILE A 134 -22.40 5.02 -33.68
CA ILE A 134 -23.26 4.63 -32.55
C ILE A 134 -24.64 5.31 -32.64
N GLY A 135 -24.69 6.52 -33.20
CA GLY A 135 -25.88 7.36 -33.23
C GLY A 135 -26.14 8.12 -31.91
N ARG A 136 -27.04 9.11 -31.97
CA ARG A 136 -27.49 9.87 -30.78
C ARG A 136 -28.50 9.06 -29.96
N ALA A 137 -28.37 9.10 -28.63
CA ALA A 137 -29.35 8.50 -27.74
C ALA A 137 -30.73 9.17 -27.90
N ARG A 138 -31.79 8.37 -28.08
CA ARG A 138 -33.19 8.84 -28.10
C ARG A 138 -33.81 8.68 -26.71
N SER A 139 -34.58 9.66 -26.27
CA SER A 139 -35.07 9.80 -24.88
C SER A 139 -35.94 8.66 -24.32
N ARG A 140 -36.49 7.78 -25.17
CA ARG A 140 -37.40 6.68 -24.75
C ARG A 140 -36.72 5.35 -24.43
N ASP A 141 -35.41 5.21 -24.66
CA ASP A 141 -34.68 3.95 -24.45
C ASP A 141 -33.58 4.03 -23.37
N SER A 142 -33.60 5.06 -22.51
CA SER A 142 -32.42 5.50 -21.76
C SER A 142 -31.94 4.53 -20.66
N ASP A 143 -32.82 3.75 -20.03
CA ASP A 143 -32.43 2.98 -18.83
C ASP A 143 -31.86 1.59 -19.13
N GLN A 144 -32.30 0.91 -20.19
CA GLN A 144 -31.68 -0.35 -20.66
C GLN A 144 -30.42 -0.13 -21.52
N LYS A 145 -30.17 1.09 -22.01
CA LYS A 145 -29.04 1.45 -22.90
C LYS A 145 -27.82 2.06 -22.19
N LYS A 146 -27.77 2.06 -20.85
CA LYS A 146 -26.60 2.63 -20.13
C LYS A 146 -25.40 1.71 -20.20
N LEU A 147 -25.59 0.41 -19.98
CA LEU A 147 -24.49 -0.55 -19.92
C LEU A 147 -24.19 -1.24 -21.26
N GLU A 148 -25.03 -1.07 -22.28
CA GLU A 148 -24.83 -1.66 -23.60
C GLU A 148 -25.03 -0.60 -24.68
N LYS A 149 -24.06 -0.47 -25.59
CA LYS A 149 -24.13 0.41 -26.76
C LYS A 149 -23.86 -0.43 -28.02
N SER A 150 -24.82 -0.47 -28.94
CA SER A 150 -24.72 -1.22 -30.19
C SER A 150 -24.30 -0.31 -31.35
N TYR A 151 -23.58 -0.87 -32.31
CA TYR A 151 -23.13 -0.21 -33.54
C TYR A 151 -23.05 -1.22 -34.68
N ALA A 152 -22.88 -0.76 -35.92
CA ALA A 152 -22.71 -1.66 -37.06
C ALA A 152 -21.44 -2.52 -36.86
N GLY A 153 -21.60 -3.85 -36.82
CA GLY A 153 -20.50 -4.80 -36.62
C GLY A 153 -20.23 -5.21 -35.16
N GLY A 154 -20.94 -4.67 -34.16
CA GLY A 154 -20.79 -5.12 -32.78
C GLY A 154 -21.54 -4.33 -31.72
N ASP A 155 -21.17 -4.57 -30.46
CA ASP A 155 -21.67 -3.88 -29.28
C ASP A 155 -20.55 -3.76 -28.25
N ILE A 156 -20.61 -2.71 -27.42
CA ILE A 156 -19.77 -2.58 -26.22
C ILE A 156 -20.64 -2.70 -24.98
N VAL A 157 -20.27 -3.64 -24.10
CA VAL A 157 -20.92 -3.83 -22.79
C VAL A 157 -20.00 -3.38 -21.66
N PHE A 158 -20.54 -2.55 -20.77
CA PHE A 158 -19.91 -2.14 -19.53
C PHE A 158 -20.31 -3.10 -18.41
N ALA A 159 -19.33 -3.71 -17.78
CA ALA A 159 -19.53 -4.78 -16.80
C ALA A 159 -18.85 -4.47 -15.47
N GLY A 160 -19.47 -4.96 -14.39
CA GLY A 160 -18.89 -4.90 -13.05
C GLY A 160 -18.19 -6.20 -12.68
N ALA A 161 -16.92 -6.12 -12.25
CA ALA A 161 -16.14 -7.25 -11.76
C ALA A 161 -16.67 -7.85 -10.45
N ASN A 162 -17.74 -7.29 -9.88
CA ASN A 162 -18.46 -7.80 -8.73
C ASN A 162 -19.70 -8.65 -9.11
N SER A 163 -20.04 -8.78 -10.39
CA SER A 163 -21.28 -9.41 -10.87
C SER A 163 -20.99 -10.49 -11.91
N ALA A 164 -21.21 -11.76 -11.54
CA ALA A 164 -20.98 -12.89 -12.44
C ALA A 164 -21.94 -12.86 -13.63
N SER A 165 -23.19 -12.46 -13.42
CA SER A 165 -24.16 -12.32 -14.52
C SER A 165 -23.74 -11.26 -15.55
N SER A 166 -23.07 -10.19 -15.10
CA SER A 166 -22.53 -9.15 -15.99
C SER A 166 -21.38 -9.66 -16.86
N LEU A 167 -20.50 -10.52 -16.31
CA LEU A 167 -19.37 -11.12 -17.03
C LEU A 167 -19.76 -12.36 -17.86
N ALA A 168 -20.87 -13.04 -17.52
CA ALA A 168 -21.24 -14.33 -18.09
C ALA A 168 -22.05 -14.28 -19.39
N SER A 169 -22.42 -13.09 -19.88
CA SER A 169 -23.52 -12.97 -20.86
C SER A 169 -23.22 -13.48 -22.29
N ARG A 170 -22.14 -13.01 -22.96
CA ARG A 170 -21.90 -13.28 -24.40
C ARG A 170 -20.41 -13.41 -24.76
N PRO A 171 -20.03 -14.05 -25.88
CA PRO A 171 -18.66 -14.02 -26.42
C PRO A 171 -18.23 -12.60 -26.79
N ARG A 172 -16.97 -12.25 -26.50
CA ARG A 172 -16.40 -10.90 -26.70
C ARG A 172 -15.03 -11.03 -27.33
N ARG A 173 -14.77 -10.34 -28.45
CA ARG A 173 -13.45 -10.37 -29.09
C ARG A 173 -12.44 -9.53 -28.32
N ILE A 174 -12.88 -8.35 -27.90
CA ILE A 174 -12.06 -7.38 -27.16
C ILE A 174 -12.58 -7.30 -25.73
N VAL A 175 -11.70 -7.51 -24.76
CA VAL A 175 -12.04 -7.35 -23.34
C VAL A 175 -11.04 -6.41 -22.69
N ILE A 176 -11.56 -5.36 -22.07
CA ILE A 176 -10.79 -4.29 -21.45
C ILE A 176 -11.11 -4.30 -19.97
N PHE A 177 -10.11 -4.49 -19.12
CA PHE A 177 -10.25 -4.45 -17.68
C PHE A 177 -9.52 -3.24 -17.12
N ASP A 178 -10.26 -2.33 -16.48
CA ASP A 178 -9.69 -1.20 -15.76
C ASP A 178 -9.74 -1.44 -14.25
N GLU A 179 -8.75 -0.90 -13.55
CA GLU A 179 -8.60 -0.98 -12.09
C GLU A 179 -8.58 -2.41 -11.52
N ILE A 180 -7.86 -3.34 -12.16
CA ILE A 180 -7.92 -4.78 -11.79
C ILE A 180 -7.47 -5.12 -10.36
N ASP A 181 -6.61 -4.31 -9.73
CA ASP A 181 -6.22 -4.49 -8.33
C ASP A 181 -7.35 -4.20 -7.33
N LYS A 182 -8.41 -3.50 -7.76
CA LYS A 182 -9.60 -3.26 -6.94
C LYS A 182 -10.63 -4.39 -7.05
N TYR A 183 -10.38 -5.38 -7.89
CA TYR A 183 -11.32 -6.48 -8.08
C TYR A 183 -11.27 -7.42 -6.89
N LYS A 184 -12.40 -8.08 -6.62
CA LYS A 184 -12.43 -9.20 -5.67
C LYS A 184 -11.76 -10.40 -6.34
N ALA A 185 -10.96 -11.19 -5.61
CA ALA A 185 -10.34 -12.38 -6.21
C ALA A 185 -11.35 -13.48 -6.61
N SER A 186 -12.57 -13.43 -6.06
CA SER A 186 -13.68 -14.29 -6.49
C SER A 186 -15.00 -13.53 -6.48
N ILE A 187 -15.83 -13.77 -7.49
CA ILE A 187 -17.23 -13.36 -7.51
C ILE A 187 -18.09 -14.52 -7.00
N GLY A 188 -18.51 -14.47 -5.73
CA GLY A 188 -19.29 -15.56 -5.14
C GLY A 188 -18.54 -16.89 -5.27
N ASN A 189 -19.20 -17.88 -5.90
CA ASN A 189 -18.63 -19.19 -6.20
C ASN A 189 -18.06 -19.31 -7.63
N ASP A 190 -18.16 -18.26 -8.46
CA ASP A 190 -17.83 -18.31 -9.89
C ASP A 190 -16.33 -18.02 -10.17
N GLY A 191 -15.53 -17.77 -9.14
CA GLY A 191 -14.08 -17.60 -9.25
C GLY A 191 -13.63 -16.23 -9.75
N ASP A 192 -12.41 -16.17 -10.28
CA ASP A 192 -11.68 -14.95 -10.65
C ASP A 192 -12.36 -14.18 -11.81
N PRO A 193 -12.74 -12.90 -11.61
CA PRO A 193 -13.38 -12.07 -12.64
C PRO A 193 -12.56 -11.93 -13.92
N ILE A 194 -11.22 -11.84 -13.83
CA ILE A 194 -10.35 -11.68 -14.99
C ILE A 194 -10.43 -12.95 -15.85
N LYS A 195 -10.36 -14.12 -15.21
CA LYS A 195 -10.51 -15.41 -15.90
C LYS A 195 -11.88 -15.53 -16.56
N GLN A 196 -12.95 -15.13 -15.89
CA GLN A 196 -14.30 -15.17 -16.47
C GLN A 196 -14.42 -14.32 -17.75
N GLY A 197 -13.87 -13.10 -17.74
CA GLY A 197 -13.85 -12.26 -18.93
C GLY A 197 -12.94 -12.83 -20.03
N PHE A 198 -11.80 -13.43 -19.68
CA PHE A 198 -10.92 -14.11 -20.65
C PHE A 198 -11.63 -15.26 -21.35
N GLN A 199 -12.44 -16.04 -20.64
CA GLN A 199 -13.24 -17.13 -21.21
C GLN A 199 -14.18 -16.64 -22.33
N ARG A 200 -14.65 -15.38 -22.27
CA ARG A 200 -15.51 -14.80 -23.32
C ARG A 200 -14.80 -14.63 -24.65
N THR A 201 -13.47 -14.58 -24.63
CA THR A 201 -12.65 -14.33 -25.82
C THR A 201 -12.24 -15.59 -26.58
N GLN A 202 -12.48 -16.78 -26.03
CA GLN A 202 -11.90 -18.04 -26.54
C GLN A 202 -12.24 -18.34 -27.99
N ASN A 203 -13.45 -18.00 -28.44
CA ASN A 203 -13.92 -18.30 -29.78
C ASN A 203 -13.32 -17.40 -30.87
N PHE A 204 -12.50 -16.40 -30.49
CA PHE A 204 -11.89 -15.46 -31.42
C PHE A 204 -10.37 -15.68 -31.48
N TRP A 205 -9.84 -15.95 -32.67
CA TRP A 205 -8.41 -16.13 -32.89
C TRP A 205 -7.65 -14.79 -32.80
N ASN A 206 -8.28 -13.69 -33.23
CA ASN A 206 -7.74 -12.31 -33.22
C ASN A 206 -8.26 -11.49 -32.03
N ARG A 207 -8.42 -12.14 -30.87
CA ARG A 207 -8.87 -11.51 -29.62
C ARG A 207 -7.81 -10.58 -29.02
N LYS A 208 -8.25 -9.56 -28.28
CA LYS A 208 -7.36 -8.68 -27.52
C LYS A 208 -7.86 -8.50 -26.10
N LYS A 209 -6.91 -8.43 -25.16
CA LYS A 209 -7.18 -8.27 -23.73
C LYS A 209 -6.35 -7.12 -23.19
N PHE A 210 -6.98 -6.15 -22.54
CA PHE A 210 -6.29 -5.07 -21.85
C PHE A 210 -6.47 -5.24 -20.34
N LEU A 211 -5.40 -5.12 -19.60
CA LEU A 211 -5.38 -5.15 -18.14
C LEU A 211 -4.71 -3.88 -17.67
N ALA A 212 -5.41 -3.02 -16.93
CA ALA A 212 -4.82 -1.80 -16.38
C ALA A 212 -5.10 -1.70 -14.88
N SER A 213 -4.09 -1.28 -14.13
CA SER A 213 -4.30 -0.84 -12.75
C SER A 213 -3.11 -0.07 -12.23
N THR A 214 -3.30 0.49 -11.04
CA THR A 214 -2.21 0.98 -10.22
C THR A 214 -1.86 -0.11 -9.21
N PRO A 215 -0.58 -0.52 -9.10
CA PRO A 215 -0.20 -1.63 -8.25
C PRO A 215 -0.40 -1.30 -6.78
N THR A 216 -0.58 -2.35 -5.98
CA THR A 216 -0.88 -2.24 -4.54
C THR A 216 0.25 -2.82 -3.69
N ILE A 217 0.11 -4.03 -3.18
CA ILE A 217 1.08 -4.64 -2.27
C ILE A 217 1.85 -5.73 -3.01
N GLU A 218 3.16 -5.80 -2.79
CA GLU A 218 4.03 -6.81 -3.41
C GLU A 218 3.51 -8.23 -3.10
N GLY A 219 3.34 -9.06 -4.13
CA GLY A 219 2.80 -10.42 -4.00
C GLY A 219 1.27 -10.54 -3.92
N ALA A 220 0.53 -9.43 -3.73
CA ALA A 220 -0.93 -9.40 -3.76
C ALA A 220 -1.50 -8.67 -4.98
N SER A 221 -0.74 -7.74 -5.54
CA SER A 221 -1.15 -6.91 -6.67
C SER A 221 -1.35 -7.76 -7.93
N ALA A 222 -2.56 -7.71 -8.49
CA ALA A 222 -2.91 -8.49 -9.67
C ALA A 222 -2.22 -7.95 -10.92
N ILE A 223 -2.14 -6.63 -11.06
CA ILE A 223 -1.46 -5.97 -12.19
C ILE A 223 0.04 -6.23 -12.19
N ASP A 224 0.68 -6.19 -11.02
CA ASP A 224 2.11 -6.51 -10.87
C ASP A 224 2.38 -7.96 -11.27
N ALA A 225 1.54 -8.90 -10.83
CA ALA A 225 1.64 -10.30 -11.24
C ALA A 225 1.47 -10.50 -12.76
N TRP A 226 0.63 -9.69 -13.42
CA TRP A 226 0.49 -9.71 -14.88
C TRP A 226 1.67 -9.03 -15.60
N PHE A 227 2.21 -7.95 -15.03
CA PHE A 227 3.39 -7.29 -15.57
C PHE A 227 4.61 -8.21 -15.50
N LEU A 228 4.84 -8.90 -14.38
CA LEU A 228 5.93 -9.87 -14.24
C LEU A 228 5.84 -11.06 -15.23
N ARG A 229 4.64 -11.40 -15.68
CA ARG A 229 4.40 -12.43 -16.73
C ARG A 229 4.64 -11.94 -18.15
N SER A 230 4.78 -10.63 -18.35
CA SER A 230 4.96 -10.01 -19.66
C SER A 230 6.43 -9.90 -20.06
N ASP A 231 6.70 -9.23 -21.19
CA ASP A 231 8.04 -8.79 -21.60
C ASP A 231 8.60 -7.59 -20.82
N GLN A 232 7.86 -7.07 -19.83
CA GLN A 232 8.29 -6.09 -18.84
C GLN A 232 8.93 -4.85 -19.48
N ARG A 233 8.16 -4.10 -20.28
CA ARG A 233 8.64 -2.87 -20.91
C ARG A 233 8.65 -1.71 -19.94
N TYR A 234 9.77 -1.00 -19.94
CA TYR A 234 9.96 0.26 -19.24
C TYR A 234 10.12 1.38 -20.26
N PHE A 235 9.54 2.55 -19.98
CA PHE A 235 9.68 3.70 -20.86
C PHE A 235 11.02 4.40 -20.57
N GLU A 236 11.96 4.26 -21.49
CA GLU A 236 13.30 4.81 -21.34
C GLU A 236 13.43 6.12 -22.10
N VAL A 237 14.08 7.11 -21.48
CA VAL A 237 14.28 8.44 -22.06
C VAL A 237 15.77 8.76 -22.17
N PRO A 238 16.20 9.48 -23.23
CA PRO A 238 17.60 9.84 -23.38
C PRO A 238 18.00 10.93 -22.40
N CYS A 239 19.15 10.77 -21.75
CA CYS A 239 19.75 11.84 -20.97
C CYS A 239 20.07 13.05 -21.86
N PRO A 240 19.68 14.29 -21.48
CA PRO A 240 19.98 15.48 -22.26
C PRO A 240 21.48 15.81 -22.30
N HIS A 241 22.28 15.24 -21.40
CA HIS A 241 23.71 15.52 -21.27
C HIS A 241 24.59 14.43 -21.91
N CYS A 242 24.35 13.15 -21.59
CA CYS A 242 25.15 12.04 -22.11
C CYS A 242 24.46 11.17 -23.17
N GLY A 243 23.18 11.39 -23.46
CA GLY A 243 22.42 10.63 -24.47
C GLY A 243 22.02 9.20 -24.09
N LEU A 244 22.51 8.67 -22.97
CA LEU A 244 22.16 7.32 -22.49
C LEU A 244 20.67 7.23 -22.13
N PHE A 245 20.02 6.17 -22.60
CA PHE A 245 18.61 5.89 -22.32
C PHE A 245 18.48 5.24 -20.94
N GLN A 246 17.52 5.73 -20.15
CA GLN A 246 17.22 5.16 -18.84
C GLN A 246 15.73 5.27 -18.53
N ALA A 247 15.22 4.30 -17.77
CA ALA A 247 13.96 4.50 -17.06
C ALA A 247 14.21 5.50 -15.93
N LEU A 248 13.33 6.49 -15.80
CA LEU A 248 13.35 7.43 -14.68
C LEU A 248 12.95 6.71 -13.39
N GLU A 249 13.77 6.87 -12.35
CA GLU A 249 13.57 6.25 -11.03
C GLU A 249 13.45 7.33 -9.95
N TRP A 250 12.61 7.12 -8.94
CA TRP A 250 12.40 8.07 -7.84
C TRP A 250 13.69 8.40 -7.09
N GLU A 251 14.53 7.39 -6.91
CA GLU A 251 15.80 7.46 -6.18
C GLU A 251 16.80 8.45 -6.81
N SER A 252 16.60 8.79 -8.08
CA SER A 252 17.39 9.77 -8.83
C SER A 252 16.88 11.21 -8.69
N VAL A 253 15.71 11.42 -8.08
CA VAL A 253 15.22 12.76 -7.73
C VAL A 253 15.91 13.24 -6.46
N LYS A 254 16.57 14.40 -6.52
CA LYS A 254 17.28 15.02 -5.40
C LYS A 254 16.78 16.45 -5.20
N TRP A 255 16.70 16.87 -3.94
CA TRP A 255 16.23 18.19 -3.54
C TRP A 255 16.83 18.57 -2.18
N ASP A 256 16.80 19.85 -1.87
CA ASP A 256 17.12 20.37 -0.54
C ASP A 256 15.89 20.22 0.38
N LYS A 257 16.08 19.61 1.56
CA LYS A 257 15.00 19.32 2.50
C LYS A 257 14.19 20.57 2.86
N GLY A 258 12.86 20.47 2.78
CA GLY A 258 11.92 21.57 3.02
C GLY A 258 11.85 22.59 1.88
N LYS A 259 12.50 22.33 0.74
CA LYS A 259 12.49 23.19 -0.46
C LYS A 259 12.15 22.38 -1.73
N PRO A 260 10.90 21.93 -1.91
CA PRO A 260 10.51 21.10 -3.05
C PRO A 260 10.83 21.71 -4.43
N GLU A 261 10.88 23.03 -4.55
CA GLU A 261 11.22 23.75 -5.80
C GLU A 261 12.66 23.50 -6.29
N THR A 262 13.54 23.04 -5.41
CA THR A 262 14.93 22.69 -5.74
C THR A 262 15.05 21.32 -6.41
N ALA A 263 13.95 20.56 -6.51
CA ALA A 263 13.96 19.21 -7.05
C ALA A 263 14.57 19.14 -8.46
N ARG A 264 15.54 18.24 -8.63
CA ARG A 264 16.18 17.90 -9.90
C ARG A 264 16.26 16.38 -10.05
N TYR A 265 16.11 15.91 -11.28
CA TYR A 265 16.39 14.51 -11.60
C TYR A 265 17.86 14.37 -11.99
N HIS A 266 18.62 13.53 -11.30
CA HIS A 266 20.02 13.27 -11.61
C HIS A 266 20.14 12.04 -12.51
N CYS A 267 20.97 12.12 -13.54
CA CYS A 267 21.21 10.97 -14.41
C CYS A 267 21.76 9.78 -13.60
N GLY A 268 20.98 8.71 -13.51
CA GLY A 268 21.26 7.52 -12.70
C GLY A 268 21.32 6.25 -13.52
N HIS A 269 21.71 6.33 -14.81
CA HIS A 269 21.78 5.15 -15.68
C HIS A 269 22.68 4.08 -15.07
N THR A 270 22.18 2.85 -15.06
CA THR A 270 22.86 1.68 -14.52
C THR A 270 23.18 0.72 -15.65
N ASP A 271 24.41 0.20 -15.66
CA ASP A 271 24.79 -0.85 -16.59
C ASP A 271 24.07 -2.15 -16.22
N GLU A 272 23.31 -2.71 -17.16
CA GLU A 272 22.42 -3.86 -16.92
C GLU A 272 23.17 -5.15 -16.54
N LYS A 273 24.49 -5.26 -16.84
CA LYS A 273 25.28 -6.45 -16.55
C LYS A 273 25.98 -6.39 -15.19
N THR A 274 26.48 -5.21 -14.85
CA THR A 274 27.28 -4.98 -13.65
C THR A 274 26.46 -4.40 -12.50
N GLY A 275 25.34 -3.75 -12.80
CA GLY A 275 24.54 -3.03 -11.81
C GLY A 275 25.18 -1.71 -11.35
N GLU A 276 26.28 -1.28 -11.96
CA GLU A 276 27.00 -0.06 -11.60
C GLU A 276 26.36 1.17 -12.26
N ILE A 277 26.31 2.29 -11.52
CA ILE A 277 25.85 3.57 -12.06
C ILE A 277 26.93 4.10 -13.01
N VAL A 278 26.59 4.17 -14.30
CA VAL A 278 27.41 4.71 -15.39
C VAL A 278 26.84 6.02 -15.95
N GLY A 279 25.73 6.50 -15.37
CA GLY A 279 25.16 7.81 -15.68
C GLY A 279 26.12 8.97 -15.39
N CYS A 280 25.97 10.07 -16.12
CA CYS A 280 26.83 11.25 -15.93
C CYS A 280 26.57 12.01 -14.62
N GLY A 281 25.52 11.67 -13.86
CA GLY A 281 25.17 12.35 -12.60
C GLY A 281 24.62 13.78 -12.75
N GLU A 282 24.66 14.36 -13.95
CA GLU A 282 24.22 15.73 -14.22
C GLU A 282 22.72 15.93 -13.90
N PRO A 283 22.34 17.06 -13.27
CA PRO A 283 20.96 17.35 -12.88
C PRO A 283 20.11 17.81 -14.08
N TRP A 284 18.83 17.44 -14.05
CA TRP A 284 17.83 17.80 -15.05
C TRP A 284 16.74 18.61 -14.38
N ASP A 285 16.37 19.73 -14.99
CA ASP A 285 15.17 20.47 -14.63
C ASP A 285 13.89 19.78 -15.17
N GLN A 286 12.73 20.28 -14.75
CA GLN A 286 11.43 19.77 -15.18
C GLN A 286 11.26 19.81 -16.71
N ARG A 287 11.78 20.86 -17.37
CA ARG A 287 11.64 21.02 -18.82
C ARG A 287 12.47 19.98 -19.55
N GLN A 288 13.68 19.70 -19.09
CA GLN A 288 14.57 18.69 -19.63
C GLN A 288 13.96 17.28 -19.49
N VAL A 289 13.33 16.98 -18.34
CA VAL A 289 12.56 15.72 -18.17
C VAL A 289 11.48 15.62 -19.24
N LEU A 290 10.61 16.62 -19.39
CA LEU A 290 9.52 16.58 -20.37
C LEU A 290 10.02 16.51 -21.83
N LEU A 291 11.12 17.15 -22.16
CA LEU A 291 11.76 17.05 -23.48
C LEU A 291 12.35 15.66 -23.72
N ALA A 292 12.92 15.02 -22.70
CA ALA A 292 13.41 13.65 -22.77
C ALA A 292 12.25 12.66 -22.97
N VAL A 293 11.12 12.85 -22.27
CA VAL A 293 9.89 12.03 -22.44
C VAL A 293 9.39 12.03 -23.89
N ARG A 294 9.48 13.16 -24.60
CA ARG A 294 9.12 13.25 -26.03
C ARG A 294 9.98 12.40 -26.95
N LYS A 295 11.19 12.05 -26.51
CA LYS A 295 12.15 11.21 -27.25
C LYS A 295 12.23 9.79 -26.68
N GLY A 296 11.37 9.46 -25.71
CA GLY A 296 11.40 8.17 -25.04
C GLY A 296 10.90 7.03 -25.93
N LEU A 297 11.32 5.82 -25.57
CA LEU A 297 10.98 4.58 -26.24
C LEU A 297 10.76 3.48 -25.20
N TRP A 298 9.92 2.51 -25.52
CA TRP A 298 9.74 1.35 -24.66
C TRP A 298 10.84 0.33 -24.91
N LYS A 299 11.45 -0.16 -23.82
CA LYS A 299 12.45 -1.23 -23.87
C LYS A 299 11.97 -2.41 -23.03
N ALA A 300 11.81 -3.57 -23.67
CA ALA A 300 11.50 -4.82 -23.00
C ALA A 300 12.70 -5.30 -22.17
N ARG A 301 12.45 -5.74 -20.94
CA ARG A 301 13.46 -6.33 -20.04
C ARG A 301 13.31 -7.83 -19.84
N ALA A 302 12.26 -8.43 -20.40
CA ALA A 302 12.04 -9.87 -20.41
C ALA A 302 11.67 -10.37 -21.83
N PRO A 303 11.85 -11.67 -22.12
CA PRO A 303 11.45 -12.24 -23.41
C PRO A 303 9.95 -12.10 -23.68
N PHE A 304 9.59 -11.79 -24.92
CA PHE A 304 8.20 -11.70 -25.35
C PHE A 304 7.53 -13.08 -25.46
N ASN A 305 6.30 -13.16 -24.97
CA ASN A 305 5.52 -14.40 -24.89
C ASN A 305 4.03 -14.22 -25.27
N GLY A 306 3.71 -13.17 -26.04
CA GLY A 306 2.33 -12.79 -26.38
C GLY A 306 1.68 -11.83 -25.39
N VAL A 307 2.36 -11.49 -24.29
CA VAL A 307 1.92 -10.48 -23.30
C VAL A 307 2.89 -9.30 -23.33
N ALA A 308 2.39 -8.14 -23.76
CA ALA A 308 3.15 -6.88 -23.75
C ALA A 308 2.81 -6.10 -22.47
N GLY A 309 3.79 -5.85 -21.61
CA GLY A 309 3.56 -5.13 -20.35
C GLY A 309 4.30 -3.81 -20.30
N PHE A 310 3.63 -2.78 -19.81
CA PHE A 310 4.07 -1.40 -19.86
C PHE A 310 4.00 -0.78 -18.48
N LYS A 311 5.13 -0.25 -18.00
CA LYS A 311 5.25 0.40 -16.69
C LYS A 311 5.77 1.84 -16.79
N ILE A 312 5.02 2.76 -16.18
CA ILE A 312 5.40 4.18 -15.98
C ILE A 312 4.84 4.72 -14.67
N TRP A 313 5.34 5.88 -14.28
CA TRP A 313 4.90 6.58 -13.07
C TRP A 313 4.75 8.09 -13.28
N ALA A 314 4.40 8.81 -12.23
CA ALA A 314 3.94 10.18 -12.32
C ALA A 314 4.96 11.16 -12.94
N ILE A 315 6.28 10.91 -12.84
CA ILE A 315 7.31 11.79 -13.39
C ILE A 315 7.23 11.97 -14.92
N TYR A 316 6.68 10.99 -15.63
CA TYR A 316 6.53 11.06 -17.10
C TYR A 316 5.34 11.95 -17.51
N SER A 317 4.43 12.25 -16.58
CA SER A 317 3.22 13.01 -16.85
C SER A 317 3.52 14.48 -17.10
N PRO A 318 2.90 15.12 -18.12
CA PRO A 318 3.03 16.56 -18.32
C PRO A 318 2.26 17.38 -17.27
N TRP A 319 1.41 16.76 -16.45
CA TRP A 319 0.56 17.42 -15.46
C TRP A 319 1.11 17.37 -14.02
N VAL A 320 2.23 16.69 -13.80
CA VAL A 320 2.84 16.54 -12.48
C VAL A 320 4.28 17.07 -12.53
N SER A 321 4.62 17.94 -11.58
CA SER A 321 5.99 18.43 -11.44
C SER A 321 6.79 17.60 -10.42
N MET A 322 8.11 17.57 -10.56
CA MET A 322 9.00 16.99 -9.55
C MET A 322 8.82 17.67 -8.19
N ALA A 323 8.58 18.98 -8.18
CA ALA A 323 8.34 19.73 -6.95
C ALA A 323 7.05 19.27 -6.24
N ASP A 324 5.97 18.99 -6.97
CA ASP A 324 4.74 18.44 -6.38
C ASP A 324 4.98 17.04 -5.81
N LEU A 325 5.73 16.19 -6.52
CA LEU A 325 6.09 14.86 -6.04
C LEU A 325 6.94 14.91 -4.78
N VAL A 326 7.93 15.80 -4.73
CA VAL A 326 8.75 16.01 -3.54
C VAL A 326 7.92 16.51 -2.38
N LYS A 327 7.03 17.48 -2.59
CA LYS A 327 6.14 17.98 -1.55
C LYS A 327 5.25 16.87 -0.99
N GLU A 328 4.62 16.07 -1.85
CA GLU A 328 3.79 14.94 -1.42
C GLU A 328 4.62 13.85 -0.71
N TRP A 329 5.90 13.69 -1.06
CA TRP A 329 6.81 12.80 -0.33
C TRP A 329 7.14 13.35 1.06
N GLU A 330 7.56 14.61 1.18
CA GLU A 330 7.89 15.24 2.46
C GLU A 330 6.68 15.25 3.41
N ASP A 331 5.45 15.43 2.88
CA ASP A 331 4.22 15.37 3.67
C ASP A 331 3.93 13.94 4.20
N CYS A 332 4.34 12.89 3.48
CA CYS A 332 4.06 11.50 3.86
C CYS A 332 5.24 10.75 4.51
N GLU A 333 6.46 11.28 4.41
CA GLU A 333 7.67 10.67 4.95
C GLU A 333 7.56 10.40 6.46
N GLY A 334 7.84 9.16 6.85
CA GLY A 334 7.71 8.71 8.25
C GLY A 334 6.30 8.28 8.65
N LYS A 335 5.32 8.28 7.72
CA LYS A 335 3.95 7.82 7.97
C LYS A 335 3.60 6.61 7.09
N PRO A 336 3.69 5.37 7.61
CA PRO A 336 3.64 4.16 6.78
C PRO A 336 2.44 4.02 5.83
N ALA A 337 1.24 4.45 6.25
CA ALA A 337 0.05 4.38 5.42
C ALA A 337 0.05 5.41 4.27
N GLU A 338 0.57 6.61 4.53
CA GLU A 338 0.68 7.68 3.53
C GLU A 338 1.85 7.38 2.57
N GLU A 339 2.98 6.86 3.07
CA GLU A 339 4.08 6.39 2.23
C GLU A 339 3.64 5.29 1.27
N GLN A 340 2.89 4.29 1.75
CA GLN A 340 2.32 3.27 0.89
C GLN A 340 1.48 3.90 -0.23
N THR A 341 0.66 4.90 0.13
CA THR A 341 -0.19 5.62 -0.84
C THR A 341 0.66 6.32 -1.89
N PHE A 342 1.75 6.97 -1.50
CA PHE A 342 2.70 7.60 -2.43
C PHE A 342 3.36 6.57 -3.36
N TRP A 343 3.88 5.47 -2.82
CA TRP A 343 4.51 4.39 -3.59
C TRP A 343 3.57 3.80 -4.64
N ASN A 344 2.33 3.52 -4.25
CA ASN A 344 1.35 2.95 -5.15
C ASN A 344 0.86 3.98 -6.16
N LEU A 345 0.34 5.12 -5.70
CA LEU A 345 -0.38 6.06 -6.55
C LEU A 345 0.52 6.98 -7.38
N LYS A 346 1.73 7.31 -6.91
CA LYS A 346 2.65 8.21 -7.61
C LYS A 346 3.77 7.48 -8.30
N LEU A 347 4.42 6.55 -7.60
CA LEU A 347 5.52 5.78 -8.18
C LEU A 347 5.04 4.62 -9.05
N GLY A 348 3.77 4.22 -8.98
CA GLY A 348 3.27 3.08 -9.75
C GLY A 348 4.05 1.81 -9.45
N ARG A 349 4.48 1.65 -8.19
CA ARG A 349 5.23 0.49 -7.71
C ARG A 349 4.46 -0.21 -6.60
N VAL A 350 4.61 -1.52 -6.53
CA VAL A 350 4.16 -2.28 -5.37
C VAL A 350 4.87 -1.80 -4.10
N TYR A 351 4.12 -1.73 -3.01
CA TYR A 351 4.66 -1.41 -1.70
C TYR A 351 4.96 -2.69 -0.94
N ASN A 352 6.18 -2.83 -0.43
CA ASN A 352 6.56 -3.91 0.46
C ASN A 352 6.69 -3.39 1.89
N PRO A 353 5.71 -3.67 2.76
CA PRO A 353 5.75 -3.23 4.15
C PRO A 353 6.94 -3.81 4.92
N SER A 354 7.48 -4.94 4.48
CA SER A 354 8.57 -5.67 5.12
C SER A 354 9.97 -5.24 4.66
N LYS A 355 10.12 -4.45 3.58
CA LYS A 355 11.45 -4.01 3.10
C LYS A 355 12.04 -2.86 3.93
N LYS A 356 11.20 -2.03 4.57
CA LYS A 356 11.69 -0.93 5.43
C LYS A 356 12.00 -1.35 6.87
N ALA A 357 11.45 -2.46 7.37
CA ALA A 357 11.57 -2.88 8.77
C ALA A 357 12.33 -4.21 8.94
N LYS A 358 13.35 -4.46 8.10
CA LYS A 358 14.24 -5.63 8.29
C LYS A 358 15.46 -5.19 9.07
N THR A 359 15.47 -5.51 10.35
CA THR A 359 16.70 -5.63 11.13
C THR A 359 16.95 -7.11 11.43
N THR A 360 18.20 -7.51 11.60
CA THR A 360 18.55 -8.90 11.92
C THR A 360 18.77 -9.09 13.42
N PRO A 361 18.60 -10.32 13.97
CA PRO A 361 18.94 -10.60 15.36
C PRO A 361 20.37 -10.20 15.72
N GLN A 362 21.31 -10.38 14.77
CA GLN A 362 22.71 -10.04 14.97
C GLN A 362 22.92 -8.52 15.07
N GLU A 363 22.28 -7.73 14.20
CA GLU A 363 22.35 -6.25 14.26
C GLU A 363 21.83 -5.72 15.59
N LEU A 364 20.76 -6.31 16.14
CA LEU A 364 20.23 -5.92 17.45
C LEU A 364 21.15 -6.37 18.60
N PHE A 365 21.74 -7.56 18.50
CA PHE A 365 22.70 -8.07 19.47
C PHE A 365 23.97 -7.22 19.55
N ASP A 366 24.44 -6.70 18.43
CA ASP A 366 25.64 -5.86 18.36
C ASP A 366 25.39 -4.44 18.91
N ARG A 367 24.12 -4.01 18.99
CA ARG A 367 23.66 -2.72 19.54
C ARG A 367 23.47 -2.69 21.06
N ARG A 368 23.78 -3.77 21.76
CA ARG A 368 23.59 -3.81 23.22
C ARG A 368 24.51 -2.81 23.94
N GLU A 369 23.97 -2.20 24.97
CA GLU A 369 24.57 -1.13 25.76
C GLU A 369 24.91 -1.61 27.17
N ASP A 370 25.78 -0.87 27.85
CA ASP A 370 26.34 -1.26 29.15
C ASP A 370 25.42 -0.82 30.31
N TYR A 371 24.30 -1.53 30.46
CA TYR A 371 23.40 -1.43 31.60
C TYR A 371 22.75 -2.79 31.87
N GLY A 372 22.10 -2.97 33.03
CA GLY A 372 21.41 -4.21 33.41
C GLY A 372 21.84 -4.78 34.77
N PRO A 373 21.84 -6.12 34.93
CA PRO A 373 22.19 -6.77 36.20
C PRO A 373 23.59 -6.39 36.71
N SER A 374 23.68 -6.04 37.98
CA SER A 374 24.93 -5.75 38.71
C SER A 374 25.09 -6.66 39.93
N SER A 375 26.22 -6.57 40.63
CA SER A 375 26.46 -7.38 41.85
C SER A 375 25.42 -7.16 42.95
N ASN A 376 24.70 -6.03 42.93
CA ASN A 376 23.75 -5.63 43.98
C ASN A 376 22.31 -5.40 43.46
N GLY A 377 21.98 -5.78 42.22
CA GLY A 377 20.64 -5.54 41.67
C GLY A 377 20.65 -5.26 40.18
N TYR A 378 20.00 -4.18 39.76
CA TYR A 378 19.98 -3.69 38.38
C TYR A 378 20.43 -2.23 38.38
N VAL A 379 21.35 -1.88 37.50
CA VAL A 379 21.71 -0.48 37.23
C VAL A 379 21.23 -0.14 35.83
N ILE A 380 20.34 0.84 35.72
CA ILE A 380 19.71 1.25 34.47
C ILE A 380 19.96 2.75 34.22
N PRO A 381 19.90 3.23 32.96
CA PRO A 381 20.21 4.63 32.64
C PRO A 381 19.28 5.63 33.35
N ASP A 382 19.83 6.77 33.78
CA ASP A 382 19.09 7.88 34.42
C ASP A 382 17.94 8.44 33.56
N GLU A 383 17.98 8.17 32.27
CA GLU A 383 17.00 8.58 31.27
C GLU A 383 15.66 7.86 31.42
N VAL A 384 15.64 6.69 32.09
CA VAL A 384 14.43 5.89 32.30
C VAL A 384 13.53 6.56 33.35
N LEU A 385 12.33 6.96 32.95
CA LEU A 385 11.38 7.73 33.77
C LEU A 385 10.17 6.92 34.26
N ALA A 386 9.91 5.75 33.68
CA ALA A 386 8.85 4.82 34.10
C ALA A 386 9.21 3.38 33.73
N ILE A 387 8.65 2.40 34.43
CA ILE A 387 8.86 0.97 34.12
C ILE A 387 7.52 0.27 33.98
N THR A 388 7.35 -0.47 32.88
CA THR A 388 6.21 -1.39 32.68
C THR A 388 6.68 -2.82 32.50
N ALA A 389 5.81 -3.78 32.77
CA ALA A 389 6.09 -5.19 32.55
C ALA A 389 5.00 -5.91 31.74
N GLY A 390 5.42 -6.89 30.96
CA GLY A 390 4.55 -7.81 30.23
C GLY A 390 4.82 -9.22 30.68
N VAL A 391 3.79 -9.92 31.14
CA VAL A 391 3.85 -11.30 31.64
C VAL A 391 3.06 -12.21 30.72
N ASP A 392 3.71 -13.24 30.20
CA ASP A 392 3.09 -14.33 29.46
C ASP A 392 2.97 -15.57 30.35
N VAL A 393 1.79 -16.20 30.37
CA VAL A 393 1.45 -17.31 31.25
C VAL A 393 1.43 -18.61 30.46
N GLN A 394 2.47 -19.42 30.67
CA GLN A 394 2.65 -20.71 30.02
C GLN A 394 2.26 -21.86 30.96
N ALA A 395 2.17 -23.08 30.46
CA ALA A 395 1.71 -24.23 31.26
C ALA A 395 2.62 -24.58 32.45
N ASP A 396 3.90 -24.22 32.39
CA ASP A 396 4.94 -24.62 33.34
C ASP A 396 5.76 -23.44 33.90
N ARG A 397 5.43 -22.20 33.51
CA ARG A 397 6.21 -21.00 33.84
C ARG A 397 5.47 -19.69 33.56
N PHE A 398 6.03 -18.61 34.09
CA PHE A 398 5.71 -17.23 33.76
C PHE A 398 6.94 -16.59 33.10
N GLU A 399 6.77 -16.01 31.92
CA GLU A 399 7.83 -15.21 31.27
C GLU A 399 7.50 -13.73 31.42
N CYS A 400 8.43 -12.94 31.94
CA CYS A 400 8.23 -11.53 32.22
C CYS A 400 9.31 -10.69 31.53
N GLN A 401 8.89 -9.62 30.87
CA GLN A 401 9.78 -8.63 30.29
C GLN A 401 9.51 -7.25 30.87
N TYR A 402 10.57 -6.51 31.19
CA TYR A 402 10.51 -5.17 31.77
C TYR A 402 11.00 -4.14 30.75
N ILE A 403 10.19 -3.10 30.52
CA ILE A 403 10.50 -2.00 29.61
C ILE A 403 10.53 -0.70 30.40
N GLY A 404 11.70 -0.05 30.40
CA GLY A 404 11.90 1.32 30.84
C GLY A 404 11.49 2.31 29.74
N TRP A 405 10.86 3.41 30.13
CA TRP A 405 10.37 4.45 29.23
C TRP A 405 11.10 5.76 29.48
N ALA A 406 11.68 6.33 28.43
CA ALA A 406 12.34 7.62 28.46
C ALA A 406 11.57 8.67 27.61
N ALA A 407 12.05 9.91 27.65
CA ALA A 407 11.45 11.00 26.88
C ALA A 407 11.38 10.65 25.37
N GLY A 408 10.30 11.06 24.70
CA GLY A 408 10.07 10.73 23.29
C GLY A 408 9.62 9.28 23.03
N ASP A 409 9.18 8.55 24.06
CA ASP A 409 8.79 7.14 24.00
C ASP A 409 9.92 6.20 23.56
N GLU A 410 11.16 6.57 23.91
CA GLU A 410 12.32 5.66 23.87
C GLU A 410 12.14 4.51 24.86
N LYS A 411 12.52 3.30 24.44
CA LYS A 411 12.27 2.05 25.16
C LYS A 411 13.59 1.41 25.55
N PHE A 412 13.77 1.15 26.83
CA PHE A 412 14.91 0.42 27.37
C PHE A 412 14.44 -0.95 27.80
N VAL A 413 14.84 -2.01 27.10
CA VAL A 413 14.65 -3.36 27.64
C VAL A 413 15.51 -3.47 28.87
N LEU A 414 14.94 -3.80 30.03
CA LEU A 414 15.71 -3.90 31.28
C LEU A 414 16.11 -5.34 31.57
N ASP A 415 15.18 -6.27 31.40
CA ASP A 415 15.43 -7.71 31.55
C ASP A 415 14.32 -8.57 30.94
N HIS A 416 14.61 -9.86 30.72
CA HIS A 416 13.66 -10.90 30.32
C HIS A 416 13.86 -12.15 31.19
N VAL A 417 12.91 -12.42 32.09
CA VAL A 417 13.06 -13.40 33.18
C VAL A 417 12.00 -14.49 33.07
N ILE A 418 12.42 -15.72 33.36
CA ILE A 418 11.53 -16.89 33.41
C ILE A 418 11.41 -17.34 34.87
N HIS A 419 10.18 -17.41 35.38
CA HIS A 419 9.85 -17.98 36.67
C HIS A 419 9.09 -19.30 36.49
N TYR A 420 9.72 -20.42 36.85
CA TYR A 420 9.10 -21.74 36.76
C TYR A 420 8.16 -21.98 37.95
N ASP A 421 6.87 -22.10 37.66
CA ASP A 421 5.81 -22.47 38.60
C ASP A 421 4.58 -22.95 37.80
N ASP A 422 3.73 -23.76 38.41
CA ASP A 422 2.47 -24.21 37.81
C ASP A 422 1.38 -23.14 38.02
N PRO A 423 0.84 -22.50 36.97
CA PRO A 423 -0.14 -21.43 37.13
C PRO A 423 -1.45 -21.87 37.78
N THR A 424 -1.71 -23.18 37.86
CA THR A 424 -2.90 -23.74 38.52
C THR A 424 -2.69 -24.04 39.99
N ALA A 425 -1.44 -24.05 40.46
CA ALA A 425 -1.12 -24.32 41.85
C ALA A 425 -1.63 -23.19 42.77
N PRO A 426 -2.16 -23.50 43.95
CA PRO A 426 -2.54 -22.49 44.93
C PRO A 426 -1.35 -21.56 45.26
N GLY A 427 -1.58 -20.26 45.21
CA GLY A 427 -0.56 -19.26 45.53
C GLY A 427 0.47 -18.97 44.42
N ALA A 428 0.33 -19.56 43.22
CA ALA A 428 1.32 -19.41 42.15
C ALA A 428 1.48 -17.96 41.67
N PHE A 429 0.37 -17.23 41.52
CA PHE A 429 0.40 -15.84 41.08
C PHE A 429 0.98 -14.90 42.14
N GLU A 430 0.78 -15.18 43.43
CA GLU A 430 1.39 -14.44 44.53
C GLU A 430 2.90 -14.67 44.58
N ARG A 431 3.37 -15.90 44.34
CA ARG A 431 4.81 -16.21 44.22
C ARG A 431 5.43 -15.55 43.00
N MET A 432 4.74 -15.57 41.87
CA MET A 432 5.14 -14.86 40.65
C MET A 432 5.23 -13.35 40.89
N GLU A 433 4.22 -12.75 41.55
CA GLU A 433 4.22 -11.33 41.89
C GLU A 433 5.44 -10.97 42.76
N GLN A 434 5.71 -11.75 43.80
CA GLN A 434 6.87 -11.54 44.67
C GLN A 434 8.20 -11.70 43.92
N ALA A 435 8.31 -12.71 43.07
CA ALA A 435 9.55 -13.02 42.37
C ALA A 435 9.85 -12.05 41.21
N LEU A 436 8.81 -11.57 40.52
CA LEU A 436 8.95 -10.80 39.28
C LEU A 436 8.51 -9.34 39.42
N LEU A 437 7.40 -9.05 40.09
CA LEU A 437 6.75 -7.72 40.00
C LEU A 437 7.15 -6.77 41.13
N PHE A 438 7.67 -7.28 42.25
CA PHE A 438 8.26 -6.45 43.34
C PHE A 438 9.73 -6.13 43.11
N ARG A 439 10.23 -6.35 41.89
CA ARG A 439 11.60 -6.01 41.54
C ARG A 439 11.78 -4.50 41.44
N GLU A 440 12.88 -4.03 41.99
CA GLU A 440 13.34 -2.65 41.98
C GLU A 440 14.55 -2.51 41.06
N PHE A 441 14.69 -1.34 40.44
CA PHE A 441 15.75 -1.02 39.48
C PHE A 441 16.43 0.28 39.89
N ASP A 442 17.73 0.22 40.17
CA ASP A 442 18.50 1.40 40.56
C ASP A 442 18.95 2.17 39.31
N LEU A 443 18.82 3.48 39.36
CA LEU A 443 19.36 4.41 38.37
C LEU A 443 20.86 4.65 38.65
N GLU A 444 21.59 5.14 37.66
CA GLU A 444 23.01 5.51 37.80
C GLU A 444 23.23 6.59 38.87
N ASN A 445 22.24 7.47 39.06
CA ASN A 445 22.23 8.50 40.10
C ASN A 445 21.88 7.98 41.52
N GLY A 446 21.54 6.69 41.66
CA GLY A 446 21.21 6.05 42.94
C GLY A 446 19.75 6.14 43.39
N GLU A 447 18.84 6.71 42.59
CA GLU A 447 17.40 6.57 42.81
C GLU A 447 16.91 5.19 42.39
N THR A 448 15.81 4.71 42.97
CA THR A 448 15.25 3.38 42.68
C THR A 448 13.86 3.49 42.08
N LEU A 449 13.60 2.74 41.01
CA LEU A 449 12.30 2.64 40.35
C LEU A 449 11.68 1.26 40.51
N ALA A 450 10.37 1.26 40.75
CA ALA A 450 9.56 0.05 40.77
C ALA A 450 8.73 -0.08 39.49
N VAL A 451 8.23 -1.29 39.23
CA VAL A 451 7.31 -1.54 38.11
C VAL A 451 5.97 -0.85 38.36
N GLU A 452 5.58 0.05 37.47
CA GLU A 452 4.40 0.91 37.63
C GLU A 452 3.14 0.37 36.98
N SER A 453 3.25 -0.53 36.01
CA SER A 453 2.09 -1.07 35.29
C SER A 453 2.43 -2.41 34.65
N VAL A 454 1.50 -3.36 34.74
CA VAL A 454 1.74 -4.74 34.30
C VAL A 454 0.59 -5.25 33.44
N ALA A 455 0.92 -5.79 32.26
CA ALA A 455 0.00 -6.57 31.43
C ALA A 455 0.27 -8.06 31.62
N ILE A 456 -0.76 -8.85 31.92
CA ILE A 456 -0.66 -10.29 32.16
C ILE A 456 -1.56 -11.00 31.15
N ASP A 457 -0.99 -11.89 30.33
CA ASP A 457 -1.77 -12.63 29.34
C ASP A 457 -2.81 -13.54 30.00
N ALA A 458 -4.04 -13.38 29.53
CA ALA A 458 -5.20 -14.19 29.87
C ALA A 458 -5.71 -14.97 28.64
N GLY A 459 -4.86 -15.13 27.61
CA GLY A 459 -5.11 -16.01 26.47
C GLY A 459 -5.34 -17.45 26.94
N ASN A 460 -4.47 -17.91 27.84
CA ASN A 460 -4.59 -19.15 28.60
C ASN A 460 -4.95 -18.88 30.07
N TRP A 461 -5.40 -19.91 30.80
CA TRP A 461 -5.71 -19.84 32.24
C TRP A 461 -6.61 -18.66 32.66
N PHE A 462 -7.50 -18.25 31.75
CA PHE A 462 -8.28 -17.01 31.82
C PHE A 462 -8.94 -16.75 33.17
N GLN A 463 -9.53 -17.77 33.81
CA GLN A 463 -10.21 -17.63 35.10
C GLN A 463 -9.26 -17.20 36.21
N VAL A 464 -8.11 -17.87 36.32
CA VAL A 464 -7.12 -17.64 37.39
C VAL A 464 -6.46 -16.27 37.23
N VAL A 465 -6.08 -15.90 36.00
CA VAL A 465 -5.51 -14.58 35.70
C VAL A 465 -6.50 -13.47 36.04
N MET A 466 -7.77 -13.62 35.67
CA MET A 466 -8.82 -12.63 35.95
C MET A 466 -9.09 -12.48 37.45
N GLU A 467 -9.03 -13.56 38.22
CA GLU A 467 -9.18 -13.53 39.68
C GLU A 467 -8.01 -12.81 40.35
N PHE A 468 -6.79 -13.12 39.96
CA PHE A 468 -5.58 -12.46 40.44
C PHE A 468 -5.62 -10.95 40.16
N VAL A 469 -5.84 -10.56 38.89
CA VAL A 469 -5.89 -9.14 38.49
C VAL A 469 -7.00 -8.38 39.22
N ARG A 470 -8.15 -9.02 39.47
CA ARG A 470 -9.22 -8.42 40.28
C ARG A 470 -8.74 -8.13 41.71
N ALA A 471 -8.06 -9.08 42.35
CA ALA A 471 -7.53 -8.92 43.70
C ALA A 471 -6.46 -7.82 43.74
N SER A 472 -5.53 -7.81 42.77
CA SER A 472 -4.51 -6.78 42.63
C SER A 472 -5.11 -5.38 42.46
N ARG A 473 -6.17 -5.24 41.65
CA ARG A 473 -6.88 -3.97 41.48
C ARG A 473 -7.53 -3.48 42.77
N ALA A 474 -8.08 -4.38 43.59
CA ALA A 474 -8.62 -4.03 44.90
C ALA A 474 -7.53 -3.53 45.87
N ALA A 475 -6.29 -3.95 45.66
CA ALA A 475 -5.10 -3.46 46.35
C ALA A 475 -4.44 -2.25 45.66
N PHE A 476 -5.14 -1.57 44.73
CA PHE A 476 -4.64 -0.43 43.95
C PHE A 476 -3.39 -0.72 43.10
N LYS A 477 -3.13 -2.00 42.77
CA LYS A 477 -2.05 -2.38 41.85
C LYS A 477 -2.54 -2.30 40.40
N PRO A 478 -1.87 -1.53 39.53
CA PRO A 478 -2.26 -1.32 38.12
C PRO A 478 -1.88 -2.52 37.24
N TYR A 479 -2.50 -3.67 37.53
CA TYR A 479 -2.34 -4.89 36.74
C TYR A 479 -3.53 -5.08 35.82
N TYR A 480 -3.28 -5.53 34.61
CA TYR A 480 -4.26 -5.64 33.55
C TYR A 480 -4.23 -7.05 32.96
N ALA A 481 -5.37 -7.73 33.00
CA ALA A 481 -5.54 -8.99 32.29
C ALA A 481 -5.72 -8.68 30.80
N THR A 482 -4.87 -9.25 29.95
CA THR A 482 -4.82 -8.90 28.54
C THR A 482 -5.09 -10.07 27.63
N LYS A 483 -5.55 -9.80 26.41
CA LYS A 483 -5.67 -10.82 25.36
C LYS A 483 -5.36 -10.23 23.99
N GLY A 484 -4.42 -10.85 23.28
CA GLY A 484 -4.08 -10.48 21.92
C GLY A 484 -5.27 -10.58 20.95
N LYS A 485 -5.35 -9.62 20.02
CA LYS A 485 -6.34 -9.57 18.93
C LYS A 485 -5.67 -9.21 17.62
N ASP A 486 -5.63 -10.18 16.72
CA ASP A 486 -5.13 -10.00 15.35
C ASP A 486 -6.01 -9.06 14.51
N GLY A 487 -5.41 -8.50 13.46
CA GLY A 487 -6.00 -7.60 12.50
C GLY A 487 -5.51 -6.16 12.67
N ALA A 488 -5.24 -5.52 11.54
CA ALA A 488 -4.75 -4.13 11.46
C ALA A 488 -5.79 -3.09 11.90
N GLY A 489 -5.30 -1.91 12.33
CA GLY A 489 -6.13 -0.76 12.70
C GLY A 489 -6.77 -0.89 14.09
N ARG A 490 -6.19 -1.70 14.97
CA ARG A 490 -6.61 -1.86 16.37
C ARG A 490 -5.76 -0.98 17.27
N GLN A 491 -6.39 -0.47 18.33
CA GLN A 491 -5.66 0.21 19.40
C GLN A 491 -4.75 -0.79 20.14
N LEU A 492 -3.57 -0.33 20.57
CA LEU A 492 -2.61 -1.15 21.29
C LEU A 492 -3.20 -1.71 22.60
N MET A 493 -4.05 -0.95 23.28
CA MET A 493 -4.80 -1.43 24.44
C MET A 493 -6.22 -0.85 24.43
N ARG A 494 -7.23 -1.71 24.55
CA ARG A 494 -8.64 -1.30 24.64
C ARG A 494 -9.40 -2.16 25.63
N GLU A 495 -10.18 -1.54 26.51
CA GLU A 495 -11.08 -2.28 27.40
C GLU A 495 -12.15 -3.08 26.64
N SER A 496 -12.48 -4.27 27.14
CA SER A 496 -13.63 -5.04 26.68
C SER A 496 -14.95 -4.35 27.07
N GLU A 497 -15.95 -4.46 26.19
CA GLU A 497 -17.30 -3.94 26.46
C GLU A 497 -18.00 -4.74 27.55
N SER A 498 -17.84 -6.07 27.53
CA SER A 498 -18.36 -6.96 28.55
C SER A 498 -17.46 -6.98 29.78
N LYS A 499 -18.08 -6.92 30.95
CA LYS A 499 -17.43 -7.26 32.22
C LYS A 499 -17.44 -8.77 32.41
N PHE A 500 -16.38 -9.29 33.02
CA PHE A 500 -16.39 -10.65 33.51
C PHE A 500 -17.40 -10.80 34.66
N LYS A 501 -17.90 -12.03 34.92
CA LYS A 501 -18.91 -12.31 35.97
C LYS A 501 -18.50 -11.78 37.36
N LEU A 502 -17.21 -11.60 37.60
CA LEU A 502 -16.63 -11.09 38.85
C LEU A 502 -16.24 -9.59 38.82
N GLY A 503 -16.64 -8.84 37.79
CA GLY A 503 -16.51 -7.37 37.73
C GLY A 503 -15.21 -6.81 37.14
N ALA A 504 -14.18 -7.63 36.93
CA ALA A 504 -12.97 -7.24 36.20
C ALA A 504 -13.23 -7.15 34.67
N LYS A 505 -12.49 -6.29 33.99
CA LYS A 505 -12.53 -6.14 32.53
C LYS A 505 -11.27 -6.76 31.91
N LEU A 506 -11.41 -7.28 30.70
CA LEU A 506 -10.31 -7.77 29.89
C LEU A 506 -9.82 -6.65 28.98
N HIS A 507 -8.51 -6.50 28.82
CA HIS A 507 -7.91 -5.52 27.91
C HIS A 507 -7.47 -6.22 26.62
N LEU A 508 -8.05 -5.81 25.50
CA LEU A 508 -7.72 -6.34 24.18
C LEU A 508 -6.50 -5.59 23.62
N ILE A 509 -5.47 -6.35 23.23
CA ILE A 509 -4.25 -5.80 22.66
C ILE A 509 -4.24 -5.98 21.13
N GLY A 510 -4.11 -4.89 20.39
CA GLY A 510 -3.89 -4.91 18.94
C GLY A 510 -2.47 -5.37 18.61
N VAL A 511 -2.25 -6.70 18.58
CA VAL A 511 -0.90 -7.28 18.44
C VAL A 511 -0.25 -6.99 17.09
N ASP A 512 -1.03 -6.95 16.00
CA ASP A 512 -0.49 -6.71 14.65
C ASP A 512 0.08 -5.29 14.51
N ASP A 513 -0.63 -4.29 15.03
CA ASP A 513 -0.20 -2.89 15.02
C ASP A 513 0.95 -2.67 16.02
N GLY A 514 0.91 -3.35 17.18
CA GLY A 514 2.02 -3.37 18.14
C GLY A 514 3.32 -3.92 17.54
N LYS A 515 3.26 -5.09 16.88
CA LYS A 515 4.40 -5.71 16.17
C LYS A 515 4.92 -4.80 15.07
N THR A 516 4.02 -4.19 14.30
CA THR A 516 4.39 -3.23 13.24
C THR A 516 5.13 -2.02 13.80
N MET A 517 4.62 -1.43 14.89
CA MET A 517 5.25 -0.28 15.56
C MET A 517 6.63 -0.65 16.11
N LEU A 518 6.74 -1.77 16.83
CA LEU A 518 8.01 -2.24 17.38
C LEU A 518 9.03 -2.51 16.27
N TYR A 519 8.67 -3.25 15.22
CA TYR A 519 9.62 -3.59 14.15
C TYR A 519 10.11 -2.34 13.40
N HIS A 520 9.24 -1.34 13.24
CA HIS A 520 9.65 -0.05 12.70
C HIS A 520 10.68 0.64 13.60
N GLU A 521 10.42 0.73 14.90
CA GLU A 521 11.34 1.33 15.87
C GLU A 521 12.67 0.58 16.00
N LEU A 522 12.66 -0.75 15.89
CA LEU A 522 13.86 -1.58 15.88
C LEU A 522 14.75 -1.30 14.66
N ALA A 523 14.14 -1.02 13.50
CA ALA A 523 14.84 -0.75 12.25
C ALA A 523 15.41 0.68 12.13
N VAL A 524 15.01 1.60 13.02
CA VAL A 524 15.56 2.97 13.03
C VAL A 524 17.04 2.94 13.44
N VAL A 525 17.89 3.58 12.64
CA VAL A 525 19.32 3.77 12.91
C VAL A 525 19.60 5.27 13.09
N PRO A 526 20.48 5.68 14.02
CA PRO A 526 20.93 7.06 14.14
C PRO A 526 21.45 7.60 12.81
N ASP A 527 20.94 8.76 12.43
CA ASP A 527 21.35 9.50 11.25
C ASP A 527 21.34 11.00 11.60
N GLU A 528 22.53 11.54 11.79
CA GLU A 528 22.75 12.96 12.11
C GLU A 528 22.15 13.90 11.05
N LYS A 529 22.09 13.47 9.78
CA LYS A 529 21.52 14.27 8.68
C LYS A 529 19.99 14.26 8.71
N ALA A 530 19.39 13.20 9.24
CA ALA A 530 17.94 13.09 9.43
C ALA A 530 17.47 13.72 10.76
N GLY A 531 18.39 14.16 11.62
CA GLY A 531 18.09 14.65 12.97
C GLY A 531 17.77 13.53 13.96
N ILE A 532 18.06 12.27 13.62
CA ILE A 532 17.85 11.11 14.49
C ILE A 532 19.17 10.86 15.22
N GLN A 533 19.26 11.30 16.47
CA GLN A 533 20.51 11.24 17.22
C GLN A 533 20.76 9.89 17.91
N ARG A 534 19.70 9.12 18.20
CA ARG A 534 19.77 7.87 18.98
C ARG A 534 18.80 6.82 18.44
N TYR A 535 19.03 5.57 18.86
CA TYR A 535 18.09 4.47 18.64
C TYR A 535 16.79 4.71 19.42
N ARG A 536 15.70 4.07 18.99
CA ARG A 536 14.39 4.14 19.71
C ARG A 536 14.20 3.02 20.72
N VAL A 537 14.94 1.92 20.55
CA VAL A 537 14.90 0.74 21.41
C VAL A 537 16.34 0.38 21.78
N HIS A 538 16.59 0.29 23.08
CA HIS A 538 17.86 0.03 23.71
C HIS A 538 17.83 -1.35 24.38
N PHE A 539 18.98 -2.04 24.36
CA PHE A 539 19.11 -3.39 24.90
C PHE A 539 20.29 -3.49 25.86
N PRO A 540 20.17 -4.21 26.99
CA PRO A 540 21.24 -4.39 27.94
C PRO A 540 22.20 -5.51 27.49
N LYS A 541 23.44 -5.43 27.94
CA LYS A 541 24.55 -6.30 27.52
C LYS A 541 24.36 -7.78 27.84
N HIS A 542 23.58 -8.11 28.87
CA HIS A 542 23.41 -9.50 29.31
C HIS A 542 22.44 -10.32 28.45
N LEU A 543 21.62 -9.68 27.60
CA LEU A 543 20.69 -10.43 26.75
C LEU A 543 21.45 -11.25 25.70
N GLU A 544 21.12 -12.54 25.61
CA GLU A 544 21.73 -13.46 24.66
C GLU A 544 21.11 -13.35 23.26
N LEU A 545 21.82 -13.83 22.23
CA LEU A 545 21.35 -13.80 20.83
C LEU A 545 19.97 -14.45 20.66
N LYS A 546 19.69 -15.50 21.43
CA LYS A 546 18.40 -16.20 21.44
C LYS A 546 17.21 -15.32 21.81
N TYR A 547 17.41 -14.27 22.61
CA TYR A 547 16.35 -13.28 22.89
C TYR A 547 15.98 -12.54 21.61
N PHE A 548 16.97 -12.07 20.85
CA PHE A 548 16.76 -11.34 19.61
C PHE A 548 16.15 -12.21 18.50
N GLU A 549 16.55 -13.49 18.43
CA GLU A 549 15.92 -14.46 17.53
C GLU A 549 14.42 -14.61 17.78
N GLN A 550 13.98 -14.52 19.04
CA GLN A 550 12.56 -14.55 19.42
C GLN A 550 11.87 -13.21 19.16
N LEU A 551 12.54 -12.08 19.46
CA LEU A 551 12.01 -10.73 19.30
C LEU A 551 11.64 -10.42 17.84
N VAL A 552 12.49 -10.82 16.88
CA VAL A 552 12.22 -10.65 15.43
C VAL A 552 11.79 -11.94 14.73
N SER A 553 11.21 -12.88 15.48
CA SER A 553 10.86 -14.22 14.99
C SER A 553 9.71 -14.25 13.99
N GLU A 554 8.78 -13.31 14.09
CA GLU A 554 7.58 -13.27 13.27
C GLU A 554 7.82 -12.49 11.99
N THR A 555 7.20 -12.96 10.91
CA THR A 555 7.30 -12.29 9.61
C THR A 555 5.93 -11.90 9.13
N LEU A 556 5.80 -10.64 8.73
CA LEU A 556 4.59 -10.18 8.07
C LEU A 556 4.52 -10.84 6.69
N LYS A 557 3.51 -11.67 6.49
CA LYS A 557 3.23 -12.34 5.22
C LYS A 557 1.84 -11.97 4.73
N ILE A 558 1.61 -12.19 3.44
CA ILE A 558 0.30 -12.05 2.85
C ILE A 558 -0.38 -13.41 2.93
N ASP A 559 -1.50 -13.44 3.62
CA ASP A 559 -2.41 -14.57 3.65
C ASP A 559 -3.70 -14.20 2.89
N TYR A 560 -4.45 -15.20 2.44
CA TYR A 560 -5.68 -14.98 1.68
C TYR A 560 -6.90 -15.40 2.50
N ARG A 561 -7.60 -14.41 3.08
CA ARG A 561 -8.86 -14.65 3.80
C ARG A 561 -10.04 -14.24 2.92
N LYS A 562 -10.92 -15.21 2.59
CA LYS A 562 -12.06 -15.00 1.67
C LYS A 562 -11.65 -14.38 0.32
N GLY A 563 -10.49 -14.78 -0.20
CA GLY A 563 -9.94 -14.25 -1.45
C GLY A 563 -9.45 -12.80 -1.38
N ARG A 564 -9.33 -12.19 -0.19
CA ARG A 564 -8.66 -10.90 -0.04
C ARG A 564 -7.25 -11.14 0.50
N PRO A 565 -6.22 -10.47 -0.06
CA PRO A 565 -4.93 -10.42 0.58
C PRO A 565 -5.08 -9.68 1.91
N VAL A 566 -4.79 -10.36 3.00
CA VAL A 566 -4.76 -9.81 4.34
C VAL A 566 -3.33 -9.94 4.85
N ARG A 567 -2.79 -8.85 5.39
CA ARG A 567 -1.51 -8.87 6.08
C ARG A 567 -1.70 -9.66 7.37
N VAL A 568 -0.93 -10.72 7.55
CA VAL A 568 -0.97 -11.56 8.74
C VAL A 568 0.46 -11.76 9.20
N TRP A 569 0.71 -11.48 10.49
CA TRP A 569 1.93 -11.89 11.14
C TRP A 569 1.94 -13.40 11.27
N MET A 570 2.91 -14.05 10.63
CA MET A 570 3.06 -15.49 10.73
C MET A 570 4.08 -15.83 11.81
N PRO A 571 3.73 -16.74 12.75
CA PRO A 571 4.65 -17.22 13.76
C PRO A 571 5.84 -17.94 13.09
N PRO A 572 6.97 -18.07 13.80
CA PRO A 572 8.14 -18.73 13.26
C PRO A 572 7.86 -20.21 12.91
N ALA A 573 8.40 -20.66 11.78
CA ALA A 573 8.23 -22.03 11.32
C ALA A 573 8.84 -23.05 12.33
N GLY A 574 8.16 -24.18 12.52
CA GLY A 574 8.65 -25.28 13.35
C GLY A 574 8.41 -25.11 14.85
N GLY A 575 7.50 -24.22 15.28
CA GLY A 575 7.15 -24.05 16.70
C GLY A 575 8.29 -23.45 17.53
N LYS A 576 9.13 -22.62 16.90
CA LYS A 576 10.13 -21.85 17.65
C LYS A 576 9.43 -20.90 18.61
N ARG A 577 10.08 -20.66 19.74
CA ARG A 577 9.66 -19.72 20.78
C ARG A 577 9.61 -18.28 20.23
N ASN A 578 8.67 -17.49 20.71
CA ASN A 578 8.43 -16.09 20.34
C ASN A 578 7.98 -15.25 21.56
N GLU A 579 8.09 -15.79 22.77
CA GLU A 579 7.60 -15.19 24.03
C GLU A 579 8.26 -13.83 24.30
N ALA A 580 9.52 -13.64 23.88
CA ALA A 580 10.20 -12.34 23.97
C ALA A 580 9.51 -11.23 23.16
N LEU A 581 8.90 -11.55 22.01
CA LEU A 581 8.12 -10.58 21.23
C LEU A 581 6.78 -10.28 21.90
N ASP A 582 6.06 -11.32 22.32
CA ASP A 582 4.73 -11.16 22.89
C ASP A 582 4.77 -10.39 24.23
N THR A 583 5.71 -10.74 25.12
CA THR A 583 5.92 -10.03 26.39
C THR A 583 6.34 -8.56 26.19
N PHE A 584 7.12 -8.25 25.16
CA PHE A 584 7.46 -6.87 24.79
C PHE A 584 6.19 -6.10 24.42
N ILE A 585 5.35 -6.65 23.53
CA ILE A 585 4.09 -6.01 23.11
C ILE A 585 3.15 -5.81 24.30
N TYR A 586 3.12 -6.74 25.25
CA TYR A 586 2.33 -6.60 26.48
C TYR A 586 2.86 -5.47 27.38
N ALA A 587 4.17 -5.37 27.58
CA ALA A 587 4.79 -4.26 28.33
C ALA A 587 4.53 -2.91 27.64
N MET A 588 4.55 -2.86 26.30
CA MET A 588 4.16 -1.69 25.52
C MET A 588 2.69 -1.32 25.71
N ALA A 589 1.79 -2.31 25.73
CA ALA A 589 0.38 -2.06 25.99
C ALA A 589 0.15 -1.55 27.42
N ALA A 590 0.87 -2.10 28.41
CA ALA A 590 0.81 -1.67 29.81
C ALA A 590 1.24 -0.21 30.02
N ARG A 591 1.94 0.42 29.06
CA ARG A 591 2.23 1.86 29.11
C ARG A 591 1.00 2.71 28.80
N ALA A 592 0.06 2.26 27.98
CA ALA A 592 -1.06 3.08 27.51
C ALA A 592 -1.93 3.70 28.64
N PRO A 593 -2.19 3.00 29.77
CA PRO A 593 -2.90 3.58 30.92
C PRO A 593 -2.08 4.61 31.71
N LEU A 594 -0.75 4.62 31.57
CA LEU A 594 0.12 5.59 32.21
C LEU A 594 0.12 6.87 31.38
N ALA A 595 -0.60 7.90 31.84
CA ALA A 595 -0.52 9.24 31.27
C ALA A 595 0.80 9.91 31.68
N ILE A 596 1.93 9.42 31.13
CA ILE A 596 3.27 9.86 31.49
C ILE A 596 3.55 11.21 30.83
N ASP A 597 3.75 12.23 31.66
CA ASP A 597 4.40 13.48 31.27
C ASP A 597 5.90 13.37 31.60
N TYR A 598 6.70 13.09 30.56
CA TYR A 598 8.14 12.87 30.72
C TYR A 598 8.88 14.14 31.18
N ASP A 599 8.44 15.32 30.74
CA ASP A 599 9.06 16.59 31.14
C ASP A 599 8.78 16.87 32.61
N GLN A 600 7.55 16.65 33.06
CA GLN A 600 7.19 16.78 34.46
C GLN A 600 7.95 15.79 35.33
N ARG A 601 8.02 14.50 34.95
CA ARG A 601 8.76 13.49 35.73
C ARG A 601 10.25 13.78 35.82
N ARG A 602 10.85 14.26 34.72
CA ARG A 602 12.25 14.71 34.71
C ARG A 602 12.44 15.90 35.65
N ALA A 603 11.53 16.88 35.61
CA ALA A 603 11.57 18.05 36.48
C ALA A 603 11.36 17.69 37.97
N ASP A 604 10.47 16.75 38.26
CA ASP A 604 10.21 16.23 39.61
C ASP A 604 11.48 15.60 40.20
N ARG A 605 12.18 14.75 39.43
CA ARG A 605 13.44 14.12 39.86
C ARG A 605 14.60 15.11 40.00
N GLN A 606 14.68 16.10 39.10
CA GLN A 606 15.70 17.15 39.19
C GLN A 606 15.41 18.20 40.28
N GLY A 607 14.28 18.09 41.00
CA GLY A 607 13.86 19.06 42.00
C GLY A 607 13.50 20.45 41.43
N THR A 608 13.28 20.54 40.11
CA THR A 608 12.96 21.77 39.37
C THR A 608 11.48 21.90 39.02
N ALA A 609 10.66 20.95 39.44
CA ALA A 609 9.22 20.95 39.22
C ALA A 609 8.55 22.24 39.68
N ARG A 610 7.64 22.76 38.84
CA ARG A 610 6.76 23.86 39.23
C ARG A 610 5.95 23.42 40.45
N LYS A 611 6.13 24.10 41.58
CA LYS A 611 5.30 23.89 42.76
C LYS A 611 3.82 24.02 42.38
N VAL A 612 3.07 22.97 42.65
CA VAL A 612 1.62 22.96 42.46
C VAL A 612 1.02 24.07 43.32
N ASP A 613 0.38 25.04 42.67
CA ASP A 613 -0.33 26.11 43.38
C ASP A 613 -1.61 25.55 44.00
N GLY A 614 -1.53 25.24 45.30
CA GLY A 614 -2.66 24.72 46.07
C GLY A 614 -3.86 25.67 46.08
N ALA A 615 -3.67 26.98 45.88
CA ALA A 615 -4.77 27.94 45.79
C ALA A 615 -5.51 27.80 44.45
N LEU A 616 -4.79 27.50 43.36
CA LEU A 616 -5.37 27.26 42.04
C LEU A 616 -6.19 25.96 42.04
N ILE A 617 -5.68 24.87 42.62
CA ILE A 617 -6.43 23.60 42.75
C ILE A 617 -7.68 23.79 43.61
N ALA A 618 -7.57 24.46 44.76
CA ALA A 618 -8.72 24.73 45.62
C ALA A 618 -9.80 25.59 44.93
N SER A 619 -9.43 26.40 43.93
CA SER A 619 -10.39 27.19 43.14
C SER A 619 -11.23 26.35 42.18
N PHE A 620 -10.73 25.19 41.72
CA PHE A 620 -11.48 24.27 40.86
C PHE A 620 -12.51 23.43 41.63
N PHE A 621 -12.31 23.20 42.93
CA PHE A 621 -13.24 22.45 43.80
C PHE A 621 -14.22 23.33 44.58
N LYS A 622 -14.11 24.67 44.45
CA LYS A 622 -15.13 25.63 44.90
C LYS A 622 -16.08 25.96 43.75
N ARG A 623 -16.92 25.00 43.36
CA ARG A 623 -18.19 25.25 42.64
C ARG A 623 -19.29 24.36 43.17
#